data_AF-A0A6J4JCV5-F1
#
_entry.id   AF-A0A6J4JCV5-F1
#
_cell.length_a   1.000
_cell.length_b   1.000
_cell.length_c   1.000
_cell.angle_alpha   90.00
_cell.angle_beta   90.00
_cell.angle_gamma   90.00
#
_symmetry.space_group_name_H-M   'P 1'
#
loop_
_entity.id
_entity.type
_entity.pdbx_description
1 polymer ?
#
loop_
_entity_poly.entity_id
_entity_poly.type
_entity_poly.pdbx_seq_one_letter_code
_entity_poly.pdbx_strand_id
1 'polypeptide(L)' 'RGYSKAGIELNMGNLVPELTVNLDGIFWHPLSTDADMQVSKKMFPLAHAVERVQQQLDEMEKTGGVPLMTFT' A
#
# COMPACT_ATOMS: atom_id res chain seq x y z
N ARG A 1 2.71 9.81 -6.94
CA ARG A 1 3.35 10.55 -5.81
C ARG A 1 2.55 11.80 -5.43
N GLY A 2 1.89 11.80 -4.27
CA GLY A 2 1.20 12.97 -3.73
C GLY A 2 2.15 13.88 -2.93
N TYR A 3 2.04 15.19 -3.10
CA TYR A 3 2.87 16.18 -2.40
C TYR A 3 1.97 17.15 -1.62
N SER A 4 2.17 17.25 -0.31
CA SER A 4 1.64 18.39 0.47
C SER A 4 2.37 19.67 0.03
N LYS A 5 1.72 20.84 0.10
CA LYS A 5 2.33 22.15 -0.25
C LYS A 5 3.63 22.45 0.51
N ALA A 6 3.93 21.72 1.58
CA ALA A 6 5.16 21.79 2.37
C ALA A 6 6.14 20.61 2.17
N GLY A 7 5.90 19.72 1.19
CA GLY A 7 6.90 18.78 0.67
C GLY A 7 7.23 17.57 1.55
N ILE A 8 6.24 16.91 2.15
CA ILE A 8 6.46 15.60 2.78
C ILE A 8 6.27 14.51 1.73
N GLU A 9 7.30 13.69 1.51
CA GLU A 9 7.21 12.49 0.67
C GLU A 9 6.34 11.46 1.38
N LEU A 10 5.26 11.05 0.71
CA LEU A 10 4.34 10.05 1.24
C LEU A 10 4.74 8.66 0.76
N ASN A 11 4.81 7.73 1.71
CA ASN A 11 5.08 6.32 1.46
C ASN A 11 4.30 5.45 2.45
N MET A 12 4.33 4.14 2.25
CA MET A 12 3.60 3.20 3.09
C MET A 12 3.94 3.27 4.59
N GLY A 13 5.15 3.68 4.96
CA GLY A 13 5.56 3.82 6.37
C GLY A 13 5.04 5.06 7.07
N ASN A 14 4.49 6.03 6.34
CA ASN A 14 3.94 7.25 6.91
C ASN A 14 2.47 7.50 6.55
N LEU A 15 1.82 6.51 5.91
CA LEU A 15 0.41 6.55 5.54
C LEU A 15 -0.35 5.38 6.12
N VAL A 16 -1.47 5.68 6.78
CA VAL A 16 -2.49 4.69 7.15
C VAL A 16 -3.07 4.11 5.84
N PRO A 17 -3.25 2.78 5.73
CA PRO A 17 -3.79 2.19 4.52
C PRO A 17 -5.22 2.66 4.24
N GLU A 18 -5.44 3.09 3.01
CA GLU A 18 -6.75 3.39 2.43
C GLU A 18 -6.83 2.68 1.08
N LEU A 19 -7.33 1.44 1.12
CA LEU A 19 -7.31 0.56 -0.04
C LEU A 19 -8.09 1.14 -1.21
N THR A 20 -7.40 1.29 -2.33
CA THR A 20 -7.97 1.78 -3.60
C THR A 20 -8.01 0.66 -4.61
N VAL A 21 -9.17 0.46 -5.25
CA VAL A 21 -9.38 -0.59 -6.26
C VAL A 21 -9.57 0.06 -7.62
N ASN A 22 -8.82 -0.39 -8.63
CA ASN A 22 -8.99 0.01 -10.02
C ASN A 22 -8.77 -1.18 -10.98
N LEU A 23 -8.78 -0.92 -12.29
CA LEU A 23 -8.59 -1.95 -13.33
C LEU A 23 -7.26 -2.72 -13.23
N ASP A 24 -6.23 -2.12 -12.64
CA ASP A 24 -4.89 -2.68 -12.49
C ASP A 24 -4.72 -3.45 -11.16
N GLY A 25 -5.71 -3.38 -10.26
CA GLY A 25 -5.73 -4.14 -9.02
C GLY A 25 -6.06 -3.29 -7.79
N ILE A 26 -5.36 -3.58 -6.70
CA ILE A 26 -5.60 -3.00 -5.38
C ILE A 26 -4.32 -2.30 -4.92
N PHE A 27 -4.44 -1.09 -4.42
CA PHE A 27 -3.35 -0.20 -4.01
C PHE A 27 -3.55 0.26 -2.56
N TRP A 28 -2.45 0.58 -1.89
CA TRP A 28 -2.41 0.92 -0.46
C TRP A 28 -3.08 2.27 -0.14
N HIS A 29 -3.09 3.22 -1.07
CA HIS A 29 -3.57 4.58 -0.80
C HIS A 29 -4.12 5.26 -2.09
N PRO A 30 -5.16 6.10 -2.01
CA PRO A 30 -5.78 6.73 -3.19
C PRO A 30 -4.93 7.79 -3.89
N LEU A 31 -3.93 8.37 -3.21
CA LEU A 31 -3.06 9.42 -3.77
C LEU A 31 -2.01 8.88 -4.76
N SER A 32 -1.89 7.57 -4.90
CA SER A 32 -0.86 6.93 -5.72
C SER A 32 -1.28 5.52 -6.10
N THR A 33 -1.49 5.30 -7.40
CA THR A 33 -1.47 3.96 -8.00
C THR A 33 -0.05 3.62 -8.48
N ASP A 34 0.97 4.09 -7.76
CA ASP A 34 2.36 3.80 -8.09
C ASP A 34 2.64 2.31 -7.79
N ALA A 35 3.57 1.70 -8.53
CA ALA A 35 3.83 0.26 -8.46
C ALA A 35 4.35 -0.21 -7.08
N ASP A 36 5.03 0.67 -6.34
CA ASP A 36 5.51 0.44 -4.98
C ASP A 36 4.40 0.47 -3.92
N MET A 37 3.21 1.00 -4.27
CA MET A 37 2.02 1.01 -3.43
C MET A 37 0.95 0.02 -3.89
N GLN A 38 1.18 -0.73 -4.96
CA GLN A 38 0.30 -1.83 -5.32
C GLN A 38 0.32 -2.85 -4.18
N VAL A 39 -0.80 -3.49 -3.88
CA VAL A 39 -0.98 -4.54 -2.87
C VAL A 39 -1.30 -5.87 -3.55
N SER A 40 -2.04 -5.82 -4.67
CA SER A 40 -2.43 -6.97 -5.47
C SER A 40 -2.72 -6.53 -6.90
N LYS A 41 -2.40 -7.37 -7.90
CA LYS A 41 -2.84 -7.20 -9.29
C LYS A 41 -4.25 -7.75 -9.55
N LYS A 42 -4.82 -8.49 -8.59
CA LYS A 42 -6.16 -9.08 -8.68
C LYS A 42 -7.14 -8.22 -7.88
N MET A 43 -8.21 -7.76 -8.52
CA MET A 43 -9.30 -7.04 -7.85
C MET A 43 -10.10 -7.93 -6.89
N PHE A 44 -10.23 -9.23 -7.17
CA PHE A 44 -11.02 -10.15 -6.37
C PHE A 44 -10.31 -11.48 -6.10
N PRO A 45 -10.60 -12.11 -4.93
CA PRO A 45 -11.40 -11.56 -3.83
C PRO A 45 -10.62 -10.51 -3.02
N LEU A 46 -11.32 -9.45 -2.56
CA LEU A 46 -10.72 -8.34 -1.81
C LEU A 46 -10.08 -8.78 -0.49
N ALA A 47 -10.62 -9.84 0.12
CA ALA A 47 -10.15 -10.38 1.40
C ALA A 47 -8.64 -10.66 1.41
N HIS A 48 -8.08 -11.22 0.34
CA HIS A 48 -6.64 -11.50 0.28
C HIS A 48 -5.77 -10.24 0.30
N ALA A 49 -6.24 -9.14 -0.29
CA ALA A 49 -5.50 -7.89 -0.22
C ALA A 49 -5.57 -7.29 1.20
N VAL A 50 -6.72 -7.39 1.88
CA VAL A 50 -6.86 -6.95 3.27
C VAL A 50 -5.97 -7.77 4.21
N GLU A 51 -5.97 -9.10 4.07
CA GLU A 51 -5.08 -9.99 4.84
C GLU A 51 -3.61 -9.62 4.64
N ARG A 52 -3.22 -9.32 3.40
CA ARG A 52 -1.85 -8.90 3.07
C ARG A 52 -1.48 -7.55 3.71
N VAL A 53 -2.39 -6.58 3.70
CA VAL A 53 -2.17 -5.29 4.38
C VAL A 53 -1.96 -5.51 5.87
N GLN A 54 -2.79 -6.34 6.51
CA GLN A 54 -2.68 -6.62 7.94
C GLN A 54 -1.33 -7.26 8.28
N GLN A 55 -0.90 -8.26 7.51
CA GLN A 55 0.42 -8.89 7.68
C GLN A 55 1.56 -7.87 7.59
N GLN A 56 1.48 -6.94 6.63
CA GLN A 56 2.51 -5.92 6.48
C GLN A 56 2.51 -4.90 7.63
N LEU A 57 1.35 -4.49 8.13
CA LEU A 57 1.29 -3.63 9.31
C LEU A 57 1.93 -4.32 10.52
N ASP A 58 1.62 -5.60 10.73
CA ASP A 58 2.20 -6.39 11.81
C ASP A 58 3.73 -6.51 11.68
N GLU A 59 4.25 -6.63 10.45
CA GLU A 59 5.69 -6.66 10.15
C GLU A 59 6.35 -5.28 10.37
N MET A 60 5.71 -4.20 9.93
CA MET A 60 6.18 -2.83 10.14
C MET A 60 6.25 -2.49 11.62
N GLU A 61 5.25 -2.90 12.41
CA GLU A 61 5.25 -2.70 13.86
C GLU A 61 6.41 -3.45 14.53
N LYS A 62 6.67 -4.70 14.13
CA LYS A 62 7.75 -5.52 14.70
C LYS A 62 9.15 -5.06 14.32
N THR A 63 9.33 -4.56 13.11
CA THR A 63 10.66 -4.28 12.53
C THR A 63 11.01 -2.79 12.47
N GLY A 64 10.01 -1.91 12.54
CA GLY A 64 10.16 -0.48 12.30
C GLY A 64 10.47 -0.12 10.83
N GLY A 65 10.46 -1.11 9.92
CA GLY A 65 10.79 -0.94 8.51
C GLY A 65 9.60 -1.15 7.59
N VAL A 66 9.62 -0.52 6.42
CA VAL A 66 8.60 -0.67 5.37
C VAL A 66 9.07 -1.76 4.40
N PRO A 67 8.52 -2.98 4.41
CA PRO A 67 8.90 -4.02 3.47
C PRO A 67 8.54 -3.61 2.03
N LEU A 68 9.46 -3.85 1.09
CA LEU A 68 9.21 -3.64 -0.33
C LEU A 68 8.15 -4.61 -0.85
N MET A 69 7.08 -4.07 -1.43
CA MET A 69 6.05 -4.82 -2.13
C MET A 69 6.63 -5.46 -3.39
N THR A 70 7.05 -6.72 -3.30
CA THR A 70 7.52 -7.48 -4.47
C THR A 70 6.37 -8.33 -5.00
N PHE A 71 5.92 -8.05 -6.22
CA PHE A 71 4.91 -8.83 -6.91
C PHE A 71 5.59 -9.89 -7.78
N THR A 72 5.38 -11.17 -7.47
CA THR A 72 5.67 -12.28 -8.38
C THR A 72 4.51 -12.50 -9.35
#